data_AF-A0A096NIG9-F1
#
_entry.id   AF-A0A096NIG9-F1
#
_cell.length_a   1.000
_cell.length_b   1.000
_cell.length_c   1.000
_cell.angle_alpha   90.00
_cell.angle_beta   90.00
_cell.angle_gamma   90.00
#
_symmetry.space_group_name_H-M   'P 1'
#
loop_
_entity.id
_entity.type
_entity.pdbx_description
1 polymer ?
#
loop_
_entity_poly.entity_id
_entity_poly.type
_entity_poly.pdbx_seq_one_letter_code
_entity_poly.pdbx_strand_id
1 'polypeptide(L)'
;MAAVRALVGSRLAAASAFASLSPGGRTPSQRAAIHLSAPQPAAKVALVLSGCGVYDGTEIHEASAILVHLSRGGAEVQIFAPDVPQMHVIDHTKGQPSESESRNVLTESARIARGKITDLAKLSAANHDAAIFPGGFGAAKNLSTFAVDGKDCKVNKEVERVLKEFHQAGKPIGLCCIAPVLAAKVLRGVEVTVGHEQEEGGKWPYAGTAEAIKALGAKHFVKEVAEAHVDQKNKVVTTPAFMCQAALHHIHDGIGAMVQKVLELTGK
;
A
#
# COMPACT_ATOMS: atom_id res chain seq x y z
N MET A 1 59.52 -3.37 3.66
CA MET A 1 59.60 -2.35 2.59
C MET A 1 58.24 -1.66 2.54
N ALA A 2 58.05 -0.49 3.15
CA ALA A 2 58.40 0.85 2.62
C ALA A 2 57.69 1.09 1.27
N ALA A 3 57.00 2.18 0.94
CA ALA A 3 56.76 3.51 1.52
C ALA A 3 55.66 4.14 0.60
N VAL A 4 54.57 4.77 1.07
CA VAL A 4 54.42 6.16 1.54
C VAL A 4 54.38 7.26 0.44
N ARG A 5 53.33 8.10 0.50
CA ARG A 5 53.19 9.53 0.06
C ARG A 5 53.12 9.83 -1.44
N ALA A 6 52.59 10.96 -1.94
CA ALA A 6 51.80 12.13 -1.51
C ALA A 6 51.65 12.98 -2.81
N LEU A 7 50.49 13.53 -3.16
CA LEU A 7 49.98 14.89 -2.83
C LEU A 7 50.68 16.04 -3.58
N VAL A 8 49.86 17.01 -4.02
CA VAL A 8 50.17 18.38 -4.52
C VAL A 8 50.62 18.41 -6.00
N GLY A 9 49.99 19.12 -6.95
CA GLY A 9 49.27 20.39 -6.92
C GLY A 9 50.12 21.45 -7.66
N SER A 10 49.53 22.25 -8.56
CA SER A 10 49.96 23.63 -8.91
C SER A 10 49.22 24.19 -10.14
N ARG A 11 48.99 25.49 -10.07
CA ARG A 11 48.13 26.37 -10.86
C ARG A 11 48.89 27.12 -11.99
N LEU A 12 48.12 27.96 -12.71
CA LEU A 12 48.47 29.25 -13.37
C LEU A 12 49.11 29.14 -14.78
N ALA A 13 48.85 29.99 -15.77
CA ALA A 13 48.06 31.22 -15.94
C ALA A 13 47.80 31.42 -17.47
N ALA A 14 46.63 31.93 -17.88
CA ALA A 14 46.38 33.28 -18.41
C ALA A 14 47.03 33.67 -19.76
N ALA A 15 46.18 34.00 -20.75
CA ALA A 15 46.39 35.15 -21.63
C ALA A 15 45.05 35.59 -22.26
N SER A 16 44.86 36.91 -22.25
CA SER A 16 43.66 37.67 -22.57
C SER A 16 43.53 37.99 -24.06
N ALA A 17 42.31 38.27 -24.53
CA ALA A 17 42.10 39.22 -25.62
C ALA A 17 40.73 39.92 -25.45
N PHE A 18 40.80 41.25 -25.48
CA PHE A 18 39.71 42.22 -25.37
C PHE A 18 38.80 42.22 -26.60
N ALA A 19 37.50 42.49 -26.39
CA ALA A 19 36.72 43.36 -27.27
C ALA A 19 35.53 43.95 -26.50
N SER A 20 35.55 45.28 -26.35
CA SER A 20 34.50 46.13 -25.83
C SER A 20 33.45 46.44 -26.90
N LEU A 21 32.16 46.54 -26.55
CA LEU A 21 31.18 47.46 -27.13
C LEU A 21 29.99 47.61 -26.14
N SER A 22 29.68 48.84 -25.74
CA SER A 22 28.50 49.24 -24.93
C SER A 22 27.35 49.73 -25.85
N PRO A 23 26.26 50.35 -25.34
CA PRO A 23 25.12 49.72 -24.68
C PRO A 23 23.79 50.04 -25.42
N GLY A 24 22.78 49.18 -25.32
CA GLY A 24 21.47 49.43 -25.91
C GLY A 24 20.37 48.72 -25.14
N GLY A 25 19.53 49.49 -24.44
CA GLY A 25 18.55 49.01 -23.49
C GLY A 25 17.54 48.01 -24.06
N ARG A 26 17.28 46.97 -23.27
CA ARG A 26 16.05 46.18 -23.34
C ARG A 26 15.50 46.04 -21.92
N THR A 27 14.25 46.44 -21.79
CA THR A 27 13.44 46.33 -20.58
C THR A 27 13.33 44.86 -20.13
N PRO A 28 13.42 44.55 -18.83
CA PRO A 28 13.14 43.19 -18.38
C PRO A 28 11.64 42.94 -18.42
N SER A 29 11.26 42.03 -19.32
CA SER A 29 10.25 40.99 -19.22
C SER A 29 9.30 41.06 -18.01
N GLN A 30 8.01 40.98 -18.34
CA GLN A 30 6.89 40.73 -17.44
C GLN A 30 7.23 39.71 -16.34
N ARG A 31 6.95 40.10 -15.09
CA ARG A 31 6.95 39.22 -13.93
C ARG A 31 6.07 38.00 -14.23
N ALA A 32 6.68 36.84 -14.38
CA ALA A 32 5.96 35.58 -14.31
C ALA A 32 5.35 35.52 -12.91
N ALA A 33 4.03 35.58 -12.83
CA ALA A 33 3.29 35.33 -11.61
C ALA A 33 3.52 33.85 -11.26
N ILE A 34 4.41 33.61 -10.30
CA ILE A 34 4.50 32.34 -9.59
C ILE A 34 3.19 32.23 -8.81
N HIS A 35 2.21 31.57 -9.43
CA HIS A 35 1.03 31.08 -8.71
C HIS A 35 1.53 30.02 -7.72
N LEU A 36 1.94 30.48 -6.54
CA LEU A 36 2.03 29.64 -5.36
C LEU A 36 0.60 29.24 -5.02
N SER A 37 0.15 28.11 -5.58
CA SER A 37 -1.04 27.43 -5.06
C SER A 37 -0.81 27.20 -3.58
N ALA A 38 -1.80 27.54 -2.75
CA ALA A 38 -1.79 27.14 -1.36
C ALA A 38 -1.54 25.62 -1.30
N PRO A 39 -0.66 25.13 -0.41
CA PRO A 39 -0.43 23.69 -0.29
C PRO A 39 -1.79 23.02 -0.06
N GLN A 40 -2.16 22.10 -0.95
CA GLN A 40 -3.39 21.35 -0.75
C GLN A 40 -3.26 20.55 0.54
N PRO A 41 -4.32 20.49 1.37
CA PRO A 41 -4.25 19.78 2.64
C PRO A 41 -3.96 18.30 2.38
N ALA A 42 -2.89 17.79 2.99
CA ALA A 42 -2.48 16.39 2.87
C ALA A 42 -3.63 15.44 3.18
N ALA A 43 -3.81 14.41 2.35
CA ALA A 43 -4.79 13.36 2.59
C ALA A 43 -4.41 12.57 3.85
N LYS A 44 -5.37 12.37 4.76
CA LYS A 44 -5.20 11.53 5.95
C LYS A 44 -5.57 10.09 5.63
N VAL A 45 -4.61 9.18 5.60
CA VAL A 45 -4.84 7.79 5.20
C VAL A 45 -4.70 6.86 6.40
N ALA A 46 -5.74 6.07 6.65
CA ALA A 46 -5.68 4.98 7.62
C ALA A 46 -5.04 3.74 6.97
N LEU A 47 -4.00 3.19 7.57
CA LEU A 47 -3.39 1.92 7.15
C LEU A 47 -3.75 0.82 8.16
N VAL A 48 -4.49 -0.20 7.73
CA VAL A 48 -4.96 -1.27 8.62
C VAL A 48 -4.13 -2.54 8.43
N LEU A 49 -3.40 -2.94 9.47
CA LEU A 49 -2.50 -4.09 9.50
C LEU A 49 -3.14 -5.30 10.20
N SER A 50 -2.52 -6.46 10.02
CA SER A 50 -3.04 -7.76 10.44
C SER A 50 -2.00 -8.65 11.15
N GLY A 51 -0.87 -8.09 11.56
CA GLY A 51 0.28 -8.76 12.18
C GLY A 51 1.59 -8.26 11.56
N CYS A 52 2.65 -9.08 11.56
CA CYS A 52 3.95 -8.73 10.96
C CYS A 52 4.69 -9.96 10.38
N GLY A 53 4.29 -10.39 9.18
CA GLY A 53 4.81 -11.59 8.52
C GLY A 53 3.79 -12.15 7.53
N VAL A 54 4.23 -12.60 6.35
CA VAL A 54 3.31 -13.01 5.27
C VAL A 54 2.38 -14.16 5.68
N TYR A 55 2.85 -15.13 6.47
CA TYR A 55 2.06 -16.35 6.76
C TYR A 55 1.08 -16.21 7.92
N ASP A 56 1.29 -15.24 8.81
CA ASP A 56 0.51 -15.06 10.04
C ASP A 56 0.05 -13.62 10.30
N GLY A 57 0.40 -12.69 9.41
CA GLY A 57 0.12 -11.27 9.56
C GLY A 57 0.12 -10.52 8.23
N THR A 58 0.51 -9.24 8.30
CA THR A 58 0.68 -8.40 7.12
C THR A 58 1.95 -8.77 6.35
N GLU A 59 1.85 -8.83 5.02
CA GLU A 59 3.03 -8.90 4.14
C GLU A 59 3.85 -7.61 4.27
N ILE A 60 5.11 -7.77 4.68
CA ILE A 60 5.96 -6.65 5.15
C ILE A 60 6.40 -5.76 3.98
N HIS A 61 6.66 -6.35 2.82
CA HIS A 61 7.07 -5.61 1.63
C HIS A 61 5.93 -4.77 1.06
N GLU A 62 4.68 -5.26 1.11
CA GLU A 62 3.47 -4.56 0.71
C GLU A 62 3.21 -3.37 1.63
N ALA A 63 3.25 -3.59 2.95
CA ALA A 63 3.12 -2.50 3.91
C ALA A 63 4.22 -1.44 3.72
N SER A 64 5.46 -1.86 3.50
CA SER A 64 6.58 -0.95 3.22
C SER A 64 6.36 -0.17 1.93
N ALA A 65 5.91 -0.82 0.84
CA ALA A 65 5.64 -0.17 -0.43
C ALA A 65 4.49 0.85 -0.31
N ILE A 66 3.41 0.50 0.39
CA ILE A 66 2.29 1.40 0.66
C ILE A 66 2.79 2.65 1.41
N LEU A 67 3.55 2.47 2.49
CA LEU A 67 4.09 3.59 3.27
C LEU A 67 5.02 4.49 2.46
N VAL A 68 5.87 3.92 1.60
CA VAL A 68 6.75 4.68 0.70
C VAL A 68 5.93 5.51 -0.28
N HIS A 69 4.93 4.93 -0.93
CA HIS A 69 4.12 5.64 -1.93
C HIS A 69 3.18 6.66 -1.30
N LEU A 70 2.61 6.39 -0.13
CA LEU A 70 1.84 7.38 0.64
C LEU A 70 2.72 8.58 1.03
N SER A 71 3.95 8.32 1.49
CA SER A 71 4.91 9.38 1.80
C SER A 71 5.29 10.20 0.57
N ARG A 72 5.50 9.56 -0.59
CA ARG A 72 5.75 10.26 -1.87
C ARG A 72 4.56 11.11 -2.31
N GLY A 73 3.35 10.64 -2.06
CA GLY A 73 2.11 11.37 -2.31
C GLY A 73 1.80 12.47 -1.29
N GLY A 74 2.67 12.70 -0.30
CA GLY A 74 2.48 13.74 0.72
C GLY A 74 1.35 13.45 1.73
N ALA A 75 0.89 12.20 1.83
CA ALA A 75 -0.20 11.81 2.72
C ALA A 75 0.25 11.74 4.20
N GLU A 76 -0.65 12.08 5.11
CA GLU A 76 -0.51 11.82 6.54
C GLU A 76 -1.04 10.42 6.85
N VAL A 77 -0.20 9.54 7.39
CA VAL A 77 -0.58 8.14 7.64
C VAL A 77 -0.80 7.88 9.14
N GLN A 78 -1.94 7.30 9.49
CA GLN A 78 -2.18 6.72 10.81
C GLN A 78 -2.38 5.20 10.66
N ILE A 79 -1.66 4.43 11.47
CA ILE A 79 -1.62 2.97 11.37
C ILE A 79 -2.51 2.36 12.45
N PHE A 80 -3.27 1.34 12.07
CA PHE A 80 -4.22 0.63 12.92
C PHE A 80 -4.06 -0.87 12.81
N ALA A 81 -4.46 -1.60 13.85
CA ALA A 81 -4.62 -3.05 13.83
C ALA A 81 -5.60 -3.48 14.93
N PRO A 82 -6.37 -4.58 14.75
CA PRO A 82 -7.26 -5.06 15.79
C PRO A 82 -6.47 -5.63 16.97
N ASP A 83 -6.89 -5.33 18.20
CA ASP A 83 -6.31 -5.90 19.42
C ASP A 83 -6.88 -7.31 19.68
N VAL A 84 -6.42 -8.28 18.90
CA VAL A 84 -6.85 -9.69 18.97
C VAL A 84 -5.67 -10.65 18.86
N PRO A 85 -5.77 -11.89 19.36
CA PRO A 85 -4.79 -12.93 19.09
C PRO A 85 -4.67 -13.20 17.58
N GLN A 86 -3.45 -13.50 17.11
CA GLN A 86 -3.27 -14.11 15.79
C GLN A 86 -3.88 -15.51 15.78
N MET A 87 -4.45 -15.93 14.64
CA MET A 87 -4.97 -17.30 14.49
C MET A 87 -3.87 -18.35 14.67
N HIS A 88 -2.70 -18.13 14.06
CA HIS A 88 -1.51 -18.95 14.20
C HIS A 88 -0.28 -18.06 14.35
N VAL A 89 0.79 -18.62 14.91
CA VAL A 89 2.15 -18.08 14.82
C VAL A 89 2.94 -19.01 13.91
N ILE A 90 3.57 -18.50 12.86
CA ILE A 90 4.25 -19.33 11.86
C ILE A 90 5.76 -19.10 11.91
N ASP A 91 6.53 -20.18 12.03
CA ASP A 91 7.97 -20.16 11.73
C ASP A 91 8.13 -20.00 10.22
N HIS A 92 8.44 -18.78 9.79
CA HIS A 92 8.56 -18.44 8.37
C HIS A 92 9.72 -19.16 7.66
N THR A 93 10.70 -19.68 8.40
CA THR A 93 11.80 -20.47 7.82
C THR A 93 11.37 -21.91 7.48
N LYS A 94 10.32 -22.40 8.14
CA LYS A 94 9.77 -23.75 7.96
C LYS A 94 8.41 -23.76 7.27
N GLY A 95 7.70 -22.63 7.26
CA GLY A 95 6.32 -22.53 6.79
C GLY A 95 5.32 -23.29 7.67
N GLN A 96 5.66 -23.57 8.93
CA GLN A 96 4.87 -24.41 9.83
C GLN A 96 4.42 -23.63 11.09
N PRO A 97 3.25 -23.96 11.67
CA PRO A 97 2.82 -23.39 12.94
C PRO A 97 3.78 -23.70 14.10
N SER A 98 3.94 -22.73 15.00
CA SER A 98 4.54 -22.92 16.32
C SER A 98 3.44 -23.12 17.34
N GLU A 99 3.18 -24.37 17.72
CA GLU A 99 2.08 -24.75 18.64
C GLU A 99 2.26 -24.19 20.06
N SER A 100 3.47 -23.82 20.45
CA SER A 100 3.79 -23.29 21.78
C SER A 100 3.76 -21.77 21.89
N GLU A 101 3.56 -21.06 20.78
CA GLU A 101 3.60 -19.60 20.73
C GLU A 101 2.23 -18.99 20.52
N SER A 102 1.98 -17.87 21.19
CA SER A 102 0.83 -17.00 20.91
C SER A 102 1.33 -15.57 20.77
N ARG A 103 0.75 -14.84 19.82
CA ARG A 103 1.05 -13.44 19.53
C ARG A 103 -0.23 -12.66 19.29
N ASN A 104 -0.16 -11.36 19.51
CA ASN A 104 -1.27 -10.44 19.33
C ASN A 104 -1.06 -9.60 18.07
N VAL A 105 -2.12 -9.42 17.28
CA VAL A 105 -2.11 -8.74 15.99
C VAL A 105 -1.64 -7.29 16.12
N LEU A 106 -2.22 -6.51 17.04
CA LEU A 106 -1.83 -5.12 17.28
C LEU A 106 -0.37 -5.01 17.74
N THR A 107 0.04 -5.86 18.67
CA THR A 107 1.40 -5.88 19.22
C THR A 107 2.44 -6.18 18.14
N GLU A 108 2.20 -7.18 17.30
CA GLU A 108 3.13 -7.54 16.24
C GLU A 108 3.13 -6.50 15.10
N SER A 109 1.97 -5.94 14.74
CA SER A 109 1.89 -4.84 13.77
C SER A 109 2.60 -3.57 14.23
N ALA A 110 2.79 -3.36 15.53
CA ALA A 110 3.58 -2.26 16.07
C ALA A 110 5.05 -2.29 15.59
N ARG A 111 5.57 -3.46 15.17
CA ARG A 111 6.91 -3.61 14.57
C ARG A 111 7.01 -2.83 13.25
N ILE A 112 6.05 -3.02 12.34
CA ILE A 112 5.95 -2.29 11.07
C ILE A 112 5.75 -0.79 11.36
N ALA A 113 4.87 -0.47 12.31
CA ALA A 113 4.51 0.91 12.65
C ALA A 113 5.56 1.66 13.48
N ARG A 114 6.66 1.01 13.88
CA ARG A 114 7.67 1.57 14.80
C ARG A 114 7.06 2.12 16.09
N GLY A 115 6.09 1.38 16.65
CA GLY A 115 5.34 1.75 17.86
C GLY A 115 4.23 2.79 17.65
N LYS A 116 4.09 3.40 16.46
CA LYS A 116 3.06 4.41 16.16
C LYS A 116 1.80 3.77 15.58
N ILE A 117 1.13 2.96 16.39
CA ILE A 117 -0.07 2.23 15.99
C ILE A 117 -1.20 2.42 17.00
N THR A 118 -2.44 2.39 16.52
CA THR A 118 -3.65 2.52 17.34
C THR A 118 -4.53 1.28 17.18
N ASP A 119 -5.28 0.92 18.21
CA ASP A 119 -6.34 -0.09 18.09
C ASP A 119 -7.35 0.31 17.00
N LEU A 120 -7.67 -0.64 16.10
CA LEU A 120 -8.64 -0.48 15.02
C LEU A 120 -10.03 -0.04 15.52
N ALA A 121 -10.42 -0.41 16.74
CA ALA A 121 -11.67 0.03 17.35
C ALA A 121 -11.79 1.57 17.45
N LYS A 122 -10.66 2.29 17.43
CA LYS A 122 -10.60 3.76 17.49
C LYS A 122 -10.60 4.43 16.11
N LEU A 123 -10.49 3.66 15.02
CA LEU A 123 -10.56 4.22 13.68
C LEU A 123 -12.00 4.66 13.38
N SER A 124 -12.14 5.93 12.98
CA SER A 124 -13.36 6.50 12.43
C SER A 124 -13.11 7.07 11.05
N ALA A 125 -13.99 6.76 10.11
CA ALA A 125 -13.96 7.33 8.77
C ALA A 125 -14.12 8.86 8.79
N ALA A 126 -14.67 9.48 9.83
CA ALA A 126 -14.80 10.94 9.91
C ALA A 126 -13.46 11.68 9.93
N ASN A 127 -12.41 11.04 10.49
CA ASN A 127 -11.10 11.66 10.74
C ASN A 127 -10.04 11.38 9.65
N HIS A 128 -10.41 10.60 8.62
CA HIS A 128 -9.49 10.14 7.57
C HIS A 128 -10.14 10.34 6.21
N ASP A 129 -9.35 10.48 5.16
CA ASP A 129 -9.79 10.64 3.78
C ASP A 129 -9.80 9.31 3.01
N ALA A 130 -9.01 8.32 3.44
CA ALA A 130 -8.96 6.98 2.82
C ALA A 130 -8.57 5.88 3.81
N ALA A 131 -8.84 4.62 3.47
CA ALA A 131 -8.34 3.45 4.19
C ALA A 131 -7.61 2.49 3.24
N ILE A 132 -6.47 1.93 3.67
CA ILE A 132 -5.71 0.95 2.89
C ILE A 132 -5.45 -0.30 3.73
N PHE A 133 -5.63 -1.46 3.10
CA PHE A 133 -5.42 -2.79 3.67
C PHE A 133 -4.36 -3.54 2.85
N PRO A 134 -3.14 -3.71 3.38
CA PRO A 134 -2.17 -4.64 2.79
C PRO A 134 -2.68 -6.08 2.87
N GLY A 135 -2.10 -6.96 2.06
CA GLY A 135 -2.34 -8.39 2.14
C GLY A 135 -1.48 -9.09 3.18
N GLY A 136 -0.97 -10.26 2.79
CA GLY A 136 -0.49 -11.29 3.72
C GLY A 136 -1.65 -12.15 4.24
N PHE A 137 -1.34 -13.38 4.63
CA PHE A 137 -2.33 -14.34 5.13
C PHE A 137 -3.03 -13.86 6.40
N GLY A 138 -2.47 -12.90 7.15
CA GLY A 138 -3.18 -12.25 8.25
C GLY A 138 -4.47 -11.56 7.82
N ALA A 139 -4.58 -11.05 6.57
CA ALA A 139 -5.86 -10.54 6.06
C ALA A 139 -6.91 -11.66 5.94
N ALA A 140 -6.48 -12.87 5.57
CA ALA A 140 -7.35 -14.04 5.44
C ALA A 140 -7.54 -14.84 6.75
N LYS A 141 -6.70 -14.62 7.77
CA LYS A 141 -6.71 -15.37 9.04
C LYS A 141 -7.12 -14.54 10.27
N ASN A 142 -6.75 -13.26 10.30
CA ASN A 142 -6.93 -12.39 11.48
C ASN A 142 -7.97 -11.29 11.22
N LEU A 143 -7.98 -10.71 10.01
CA LEU A 143 -9.01 -9.74 9.59
C LEU A 143 -10.28 -10.44 9.10
N SER A 144 -10.20 -11.74 8.80
CA SER A 144 -11.31 -12.60 8.42
C SER A 144 -10.97 -14.06 8.71
N THR A 145 -11.91 -14.95 8.48
CA THR A 145 -11.70 -16.40 8.51
C THR A 145 -11.53 -17.02 7.11
N PHE A 146 -11.27 -16.21 6.07
CA PHE A 146 -11.21 -16.65 4.68
C PHE A 146 -10.24 -17.82 4.42
N ALA A 147 -9.10 -17.85 5.10
CA ALA A 147 -8.12 -18.92 4.94
C ALA A 147 -8.64 -20.31 5.36
N VAL A 148 -9.67 -20.36 6.21
CA VAL A 148 -10.25 -21.61 6.72
C VAL A 148 -11.63 -21.86 6.10
N ASP A 149 -12.46 -20.82 6.03
CA ASP A 149 -13.87 -20.94 5.68
C ASP A 149 -14.16 -20.57 4.20
N GLY A 150 -13.17 -20.07 3.46
CA GLY A 150 -13.33 -19.66 2.06
C GLY A 150 -14.50 -18.68 1.85
N LYS A 151 -15.46 -19.03 0.99
CA LYS A 151 -16.64 -18.19 0.70
C LYS A 151 -17.58 -18.00 1.91
N ASP A 152 -17.56 -18.94 2.84
CA ASP A 152 -18.42 -18.93 4.03
C ASP A 152 -17.79 -18.13 5.19
N CYS A 153 -16.65 -17.48 4.91
CA CYS A 153 -15.91 -16.71 5.90
C CYS A 153 -16.71 -15.59 6.55
N LYS A 154 -16.22 -15.19 7.72
CA LYS A 154 -16.64 -14.02 8.45
C LYS A 154 -15.50 -13.00 8.44
N VAL A 155 -15.84 -11.73 8.33
CA VAL A 155 -14.89 -10.63 8.50
C VAL A 155 -14.91 -10.21 9.97
N ASN A 156 -13.75 -9.83 10.51
CA ASN A 156 -13.65 -9.27 11.85
C ASN A 156 -14.60 -8.06 11.97
N LYS A 157 -15.33 -7.96 13.10
CA LYS A 157 -16.39 -6.95 13.27
C LYS A 157 -15.89 -5.51 13.09
N GLU A 158 -14.69 -5.20 13.58
CA GLU A 158 -14.10 -3.87 13.43
C GLU A 158 -13.68 -3.60 11.99
N VAL A 159 -13.16 -4.60 11.28
CA VAL A 159 -12.82 -4.50 9.87
C VAL A 159 -14.09 -4.29 9.03
N GLU A 160 -15.15 -5.05 9.29
CA GLU A 160 -16.44 -4.91 8.63
C GLU A 160 -17.03 -3.51 8.87
N ARG A 161 -16.99 -3.03 10.11
CA ARG A 161 -17.41 -1.67 10.46
C ARG A 161 -16.63 -0.62 9.67
N VAL A 162 -15.30 -0.69 9.68
CA VAL A 162 -14.43 0.27 8.97
C VAL A 162 -14.72 0.28 7.47
N LEU A 163 -14.80 -0.89 6.83
CA LEU A 163 -15.11 -0.98 5.40
C LEU A 163 -16.46 -0.33 5.07
N LYS A 164 -17.49 -0.59 5.90
CA LYS A 164 -18.81 0.02 5.74
C LYS A 164 -18.79 1.54 5.97
N GLU A 165 -18.11 2.03 7.00
CA GLU A 165 -18.01 3.45 7.30
C GLU A 165 -17.34 4.24 6.17
N PHE A 166 -16.19 3.77 5.66
CA PHE A 166 -15.49 4.43 4.56
C PHE A 166 -16.32 4.39 3.26
N HIS A 167 -16.93 3.25 2.95
CA HIS A 167 -17.80 3.12 1.77
C HIS A 167 -19.03 4.05 1.85
N GLN A 168 -19.73 4.07 2.98
CA GLN A 168 -20.89 4.94 3.20
C GLN A 168 -20.52 6.44 3.16
N ALA A 169 -19.32 6.80 3.62
CA ALA A 169 -18.80 8.16 3.54
C ALA A 169 -18.29 8.53 2.14
N GLY A 170 -18.33 7.62 1.16
CA GLY A 170 -17.80 7.83 -0.18
C GLY A 170 -16.29 8.11 -0.18
N LYS A 171 -15.56 7.47 0.73
CA LYS A 171 -14.10 7.61 0.88
C LYS A 171 -13.38 6.40 0.29
N PRO A 172 -12.29 6.60 -0.46
CA PRO A 172 -11.63 5.49 -1.15
C PRO A 172 -11.05 4.44 -0.21
N ILE A 173 -11.12 3.19 -0.65
CA ILE A 173 -10.56 2.03 0.03
C ILE A 173 -9.57 1.34 -0.91
N GLY A 174 -8.32 1.21 -0.49
CA GLY A 174 -7.27 0.46 -1.20
C GLY A 174 -7.06 -0.92 -0.60
N LEU A 175 -7.02 -1.98 -1.40
CA LEU A 175 -6.68 -3.33 -0.92
C LEU A 175 -5.73 -4.04 -1.89
N CYS A 176 -4.65 -4.67 -1.41
CA CYS A 176 -3.76 -5.44 -2.29
C CYS A 176 -3.66 -6.91 -1.89
N CYS A 177 -3.19 -7.73 -2.84
CA CYS A 177 -2.96 -9.15 -2.65
C CYS A 177 -4.24 -9.91 -2.30
N ILE A 178 -4.30 -10.59 -1.16
CA ILE A 178 -5.49 -11.33 -0.72
C ILE A 178 -6.54 -10.44 -0.03
N ALA A 179 -6.18 -9.22 0.41
CA ALA A 179 -7.09 -8.33 1.13
C ALA A 179 -8.41 -7.96 0.38
N PRO A 180 -8.48 -7.92 -0.96
CA PRO A 180 -9.74 -7.71 -1.69
C PRO A 180 -10.89 -8.66 -1.32
N VAL A 181 -10.62 -9.85 -0.76
CA VAL A 181 -11.67 -10.76 -0.25
C VAL A 181 -12.51 -10.10 0.86
N LEU A 182 -11.92 -9.18 1.63
CA LEU A 182 -12.61 -8.43 2.68
C LEU A 182 -13.68 -7.52 2.07
N ALA A 183 -13.30 -6.74 1.05
CA ALA A 183 -14.23 -5.87 0.32
C ALA A 183 -15.30 -6.69 -0.39
N ALA A 184 -14.92 -7.80 -1.04
CA ALA A 184 -15.87 -8.69 -1.71
C ALA A 184 -16.94 -9.25 -0.77
N LYS A 185 -16.56 -9.63 0.46
CA LYS A 185 -17.50 -10.13 1.46
C LYS A 185 -18.44 -9.05 2.01
N VAL A 186 -17.93 -7.83 2.20
CA VAL A 186 -18.64 -6.76 2.94
C VAL A 186 -19.43 -5.84 2.02
N LEU A 187 -18.92 -5.54 0.83
CA LEU A 187 -19.46 -4.55 -0.11
C LEU A 187 -20.09 -5.26 -1.31
N ARG A 188 -21.43 -5.30 -1.35
CA ARG A 188 -22.16 -6.02 -2.41
C ARG A 188 -21.87 -5.45 -3.80
N GLY A 189 -21.52 -6.33 -4.74
CA GLY A 189 -21.33 -5.97 -6.15
C GLY A 189 -20.11 -5.10 -6.43
N VAL A 190 -19.16 -5.02 -5.49
CA VAL A 190 -17.89 -4.32 -5.68
C VAL A 190 -17.05 -4.99 -6.78
N GLU A 191 -16.27 -4.19 -7.48
CA GLU A 191 -15.30 -4.65 -8.48
C GLU A 191 -13.90 -4.69 -7.87
N VAL A 192 -13.20 -5.81 -8.02
CA VAL A 192 -11.86 -6.01 -7.49
C VAL A 192 -10.99 -6.84 -8.42
N THR A 193 -9.68 -6.79 -8.23
CA THR A 193 -8.73 -7.75 -8.79
C THR A 193 -7.97 -8.46 -7.68
N VAL A 194 -7.65 -9.73 -7.91
CA VAL A 194 -6.63 -10.49 -7.16
C VAL A 194 -5.57 -11.06 -8.10
N GLY A 195 -5.50 -10.55 -9.33
CA GLY A 195 -4.60 -11.04 -10.38
C GLY A 195 -5.33 -11.78 -11.49
N HIS A 196 -4.81 -12.93 -11.89
CA HIS A 196 -5.39 -13.77 -12.95
C HIS A 196 -6.34 -14.84 -12.38
N GLU A 197 -7.20 -15.36 -13.26
CA GLU A 197 -8.15 -16.43 -12.94
C GLU A 197 -7.59 -17.83 -13.21
N GLN A 198 -6.43 -17.92 -13.88
CA GLN A 198 -5.79 -19.17 -14.23
C GLN A 198 -4.35 -19.19 -13.71
N GLU A 199 -3.92 -20.38 -13.29
CA GLU A 199 -2.52 -20.68 -13.02
C GLU A 199 -1.75 -20.62 -14.36
N GLU A 200 -0.57 -20.00 -14.38
CA GLU A 200 0.25 -19.81 -15.58
C GLU A 200 1.71 -20.19 -15.27
N GLY A 201 1.99 -21.48 -15.12
CA GLY A 201 3.37 -21.97 -15.02
C GLY A 201 4.11 -21.51 -13.77
N GLY A 202 3.40 -21.36 -12.66
CA GLY A 202 3.86 -20.86 -11.37
C GLY A 202 3.68 -19.35 -11.17
N LYS A 203 3.31 -18.59 -12.21
CA LYS A 203 3.16 -17.12 -12.13
C LYS A 203 2.02 -16.70 -11.23
N TRP A 204 0.91 -17.43 -11.21
CA TRP A 204 -0.31 -17.08 -10.45
C TRP A 204 -0.73 -18.23 -9.52
N PRO A 205 0.03 -18.50 -8.45
CA PRO A 205 -0.20 -19.66 -7.59
C PRO A 205 -1.53 -19.63 -6.83
N TYR A 206 -2.19 -18.47 -6.75
CA TYR A 206 -3.44 -18.27 -6.02
C TYR A 206 -4.64 -17.90 -6.92
N ALA A 207 -4.58 -18.24 -8.21
CA ALA A 207 -5.60 -17.89 -9.20
C ALA A 207 -7.03 -18.33 -8.83
N GLY A 208 -7.18 -19.43 -8.06
CA GLY A 208 -8.48 -19.89 -7.54
C GLY A 208 -9.20 -18.87 -6.65
N THR A 209 -8.50 -17.85 -6.14
CA THR A 209 -9.11 -16.75 -5.38
C THR A 209 -10.13 -15.97 -6.21
N ALA A 210 -9.94 -15.86 -7.52
CA ALA A 210 -10.88 -15.17 -8.41
C ALA A 210 -12.30 -15.78 -8.36
N GLU A 211 -12.40 -17.11 -8.29
CA GLU A 211 -13.69 -17.79 -8.15
C GLU A 211 -14.32 -17.55 -6.77
N ALA A 212 -13.51 -17.49 -5.72
CA ALA A 212 -14.00 -17.13 -4.39
C ALA A 212 -14.55 -15.70 -4.37
N ILE A 213 -13.90 -14.73 -5.03
CA ILE A 213 -14.39 -13.36 -5.18
C ILE A 213 -15.77 -13.35 -5.85
N LYS A 214 -15.95 -14.10 -6.95
CA LYS A 214 -17.24 -14.23 -7.65
C LYS A 214 -18.31 -14.85 -6.75
N ALA A 215 -17.97 -15.91 -6.01
CA ALA A 215 -18.87 -16.58 -5.09
C ALA A 215 -19.30 -15.69 -3.90
N LEU A 216 -18.45 -14.74 -3.49
CA LEU A 216 -18.76 -13.74 -2.48
C LEU A 216 -19.71 -12.63 -2.98
N GLY A 217 -20.03 -12.60 -4.28
CA GLY A 217 -20.94 -11.63 -4.88
C GLY A 217 -20.26 -10.35 -5.39
N ALA A 218 -18.94 -10.38 -5.52
CA ALA A 218 -18.15 -9.33 -6.16
C ALA A 218 -17.83 -9.69 -7.62
N LYS A 219 -17.36 -8.70 -8.37
CA LYS A 219 -16.87 -8.91 -9.75
C LYS A 219 -15.36 -8.91 -9.77
N HIS A 220 -14.78 -9.96 -10.31
CA HIS A 220 -13.34 -10.06 -10.51
C HIS A 220 -12.95 -9.48 -11.87
N PHE A 221 -11.86 -8.71 -11.91
CA PHE A 221 -11.23 -8.21 -13.13
C PHE A 221 -9.77 -8.65 -13.17
N VAL A 222 -9.37 -9.25 -14.29
CA VAL A 222 -7.98 -9.65 -14.51
C VAL A 222 -7.10 -8.41 -14.62
N LYS A 223 -5.99 -8.42 -13.86
CA LYS A 223 -4.93 -7.39 -13.90
C LYS A 223 -3.57 -8.04 -13.77
N GLU A 224 -2.61 -7.49 -14.49
CA GLU A 224 -1.20 -7.84 -14.34
C GLU A 224 -0.62 -7.25 -13.05
N VAL A 225 0.53 -7.76 -12.61
CA VAL A 225 1.13 -7.43 -11.30
C VAL A 225 1.43 -5.94 -11.10
N ALA A 226 1.73 -5.21 -12.17
CA ALA A 226 2.05 -3.78 -12.14
C ALA A 226 0.80 -2.88 -12.31
N GLU A 227 -0.40 -3.46 -12.41
CA GLU A 227 -1.64 -2.73 -12.62
C GLU A 227 -2.50 -2.66 -11.35
N ALA A 228 -3.40 -1.68 -11.32
CA ALA A 228 -4.47 -1.59 -10.34
C ALA A 228 -5.84 -1.54 -11.06
N HIS A 229 -6.86 -2.15 -10.43
CA HIS A 229 -8.26 -2.00 -10.82
C HIS A 229 -8.93 -0.93 -9.96
N VAL A 230 -9.80 -0.11 -10.57
CA VAL A 230 -10.55 0.94 -9.89
C VAL A 230 -12.04 0.74 -10.12
N ASP A 231 -12.76 0.41 -9.06
CA ASP A 231 -14.22 0.52 -9.01
C ASP A 231 -14.60 1.98 -8.73
N GLN A 232 -14.89 2.73 -9.78
CA GLN A 232 -15.23 4.15 -9.65
C GLN A 232 -16.52 4.40 -8.86
N LYS A 233 -17.47 3.46 -8.93
CA LYS A 233 -18.76 3.61 -8.27
C LYS A 233 -18.62 3.45 -6.76
N ASN A 234 -17.86 2.46 -6.31
CA ASN A 234 -17.67 2.16 -4.90
C ASN A 234 -16.40 2.80 -4.31
N LYS A 235 -15.57 3.46 -5.14
CA LYS A 235 -14.25 4.00 -4.79
C LYS A 235 -13.33 2.95 -4.17
N VAL A 236 -13.33 1.74 -4.73
CA VAL A 236 -12.47 0.65 -4.30
C VAL A 236 -11.35 0.49 -5.31
N VAL A 237 -10.10 0.50 -4.84
CA VAL A 237 -8.90 0.32 -5.66
C VAL A 237 -8.20 -0.95 -5.21
N THR A 238 -7.86 -1.83 -6.15
CA THR A 238 -7.20 -3.09 -5.82
C THR A 238 -6.04 -3.41 -6.76
N THR A 239 -5.04 -4.14 -6.27
CA THR A 239 -3.89 -4.60 -7.09
C THR A 239 -3.43 -5.99 -6.65
N PRO A 240 -2.89 -6.83 -7.56
CA PRO A 240 -2.58 -8.22 -7.24
C PRO A 240 -1.39 -8.42 -6.28
N ALA A 241 -0.38 -7.56 -6.32
CA ALA A 241 0.84 -7.66 -5.50
C ALA A 241 1.44 -9.10 -5.45
N PHE A 242 1.69 -9.67 -4.26
CA PHE A 242 2.28 -11.02 -4.12
C PHE A 242 1.33 -12.19 -4.47
N MET A 243 0.14 -11.92 -5.00
CA MET A 243 -0.65 -12.97 -5.67
C MET A 243 0.03 -13.47 -6.96
N CYS A 244 1.00 -12.70 -7.46
CA CYS A 244 1.85 -13.00 -8.61
C CYS A 244 3.28 -13.35 -8.18
N GLN A 245 3.89 -14.37 -8.79
CA GLN A 245 5.34 -14.55 -8.77
C GLN A 245 5.99 -13.61 -9.79
N ALA A 246 6.46 -12.48 -9.30
CA ALA A 246 7.14 -11.46 -10.10
C ALA A 246 8.37 -10.91 -9.36
N ALA A 247 9.21 -10.19 -10.10
CA ALA A 247 10.28 -9.41 -9.48
C ALA A 247 9.69 -8.37 -8.51
N LEU A 248 10.34 -8.21 -7.35
CA LEU A 248 9.84 -7.37 -6.25
C LEU A 248 9.49 -5.94 -6.67
N HIS A 249 10.23 -5.35 -7.61
CA HIS A 249 9.96 -3.99 -8.08
C HIS A 249 8.63 -3.88 -8.86
N HIS A 250 8.25 -4.90 -9.64
CA HIS A 250 6.94 -4.88 -10.31
C HIS A 250 5.78 -4.93 -9.31
N ILE A 251 5.94 -5.69 -8.22
CA ILE A 251 4.96 -5.73 -7.12
C ILE A 251 4.88 -4.36 -6.44
N HIS A 252 6.04 -3.77 -6.13
CA HIS A 252 6.13 -2.42 -5.56
C HIS A 252 5.48 -1.36 -6.46
N ASP A 253 5.65 -1.46 -7.78
CA ASP A 253 5.09 -0.51 -8.75
C ASP A 253 3.57 -0.64 -8.88
N GLY A 254 3.03 -1.86 -8.89
CA GLY A 254 1.57 -2.10 -8.86
C GLY A 254 0.91 -1.56 -7.59
N ILE A 255 1.57 -1.73 -6.44
CA ILE A 255 1.15 -1.11 -5.16
C ILE A 255 1.20 0.41 -5.25
N GLY A 256 2.21 0.97 -5.90
CA GLY A 256 2.30 2.41 -6.17
C GLY A 256 1.13 2.91 -7.00
N ALA A 257 0.78 2.21 -8.07
CA ALA A 257 -0.38 2.53 -8.89
C ALA A 257 -1.68 2.50 -8.07
N MET A 258 -1.86 1.51 -7.20
CA MET A 258 -3.01 1.45 -6.27
C MET A 258 -3.03 2.66 -5.34
N VAL A 259 -1.92 2.97 -4.66
CA VAL A 259 -1.85 4.11 -3.72
C VAL A 259 -2.14 5.43 -4.44
N GLN A 260 -1.55 5.65 -5.62
CA GLN A 260 -1.79 6.86 -6.40
C GLN A 260 -3.28 7.02 -6.74
N LYS A 261 -3.94 5.95 -7.19
CA LYS A 261 -5.38 5.98 -7.51
C LYS A 261 -6.24 6.20 -6.27
N VAL A 262 -5.87 5.64 -5.11
CA VAL A 262 -6.54 5.94 -3.84
C VAL A 262 -6.45 7.43 -3.50
N LEU A 263 -5.25 8.02 -3.59
CA LEU A 263 -5.04 9.44 -3.32
C LEU A 263 -5.82 10.34 -4.29
N GLU A 264 -5.81 10.03 -5.59
CA GLU A 264 -6.61 10.75 -6.60
C GLU A 264 -8.11 10.78 -6.24
N LEU A 265 -8.65 9.68 -5.71
CA LEU A 265 -10.06 9.57 -5.32
C LEU A 265 -10.42 10.30 -4.02
N THR A 266 -9.44 10.76 -3.23
CA THR A 266 -9.68 11.62 -2.07
C THR A 266 -10.07 13.03 -2.46
N GLY A 267 -9.70 13.48 -3.68
CA GLY A 267 -9.90 14.85 -4.15
C GLY A 267 -9.10 15.90 -3.37
N LYS A 268 -8.04 15.47 -2.67
CA LYS A 268 -7.11 16.33 -1.92
C LYS A 268 -5.93 16.74 -2.77
#